data_AF-A0A7G2BYM7-F1
#
_entry.id   AF-A0A7G2BYM7-F1
#
_cell.length_a   1.000
_cell.length_b   1.000
_cell.length_c   1.000
_cell.angle_alpha   90.00
_cell.angle_beta   90.00
_cell.angle_gamma   90.00
#
_symmetry.space_group_name_H-M   'P 1'
#
loop_
_entity.id
_entity.type
_entity.pdbx_description
1 polymer ?
#
loop_
_entity_poly.entity_id
_entity_poly.type
_entity_poly.pdbx_seq_one_letter_code
_entity_poly.pdbx_strand_id
1 'polypeptide(L)'
;MVSAFLSRREHNLVPIKRAKMTHIGCKASMFSFNRLAGADPILGVEMASTGEIGVFGRDKHEVFKKAMICQNFKFPTQGVFISCDMDTYYEKLSPFVARLAKKLPLFADKHTAGCLKEFGIDSTVLSIKGEVEGTELSEYEKEVCSKVKFDLVIQLRDKKKDFLLKRCTQETATPDYWVRRLAVDYNIPLLTEPNIVKMFCECLEMPIEMEIEPFRHYVPKIYHKIENNNCAMLRRHNVGLMITNNNDSKVLALRLHEEGLNVTCFHAYLGGMNIDHFEAAFRDINVPTEVVDLRSEIAEAAFDLIMCQSMDENKNWHLSYLSWHIFGKHLLHVMRERQMTVVAQSSKRNKKEAGFEKYVQMYEPKMGVYNAWRDSRLMEDFTSEADQITFLRERGIKATVKSGGLVHSSVCGNTYYTDDVRNLPAPTLVKPLRDCSDKPEFVSLTFRAARCVNINGTDVTPLLALQMANEIAGRNGVGISRTRDGAMYEAPGMALLATGLKFLMDVCFDRPMGDLFRTYSRHVSQHLVNNEFSEKHTQSAVEAIRYLCSEVSGVVELELHQGDIIYLKLSQVVNPLVTRNNGLVSEDELEEVFQPGNGSFSDFQW
;
A
#
# COMPACT_ATOMS: atom_id res chain seq x y z
N MET A 1 -18.52 -30.74 3.48
CA MET A 1 -18.47 -29.71 4.54
C MET A 1 -19.04 -28.34 4.12
N VAL A 2 -19.06 -27.97 2.83
CA VAL A 2 -19.58 -26.66 2.35
C VAL A 2 -21.12 -26.56 2.30
N SER A 3 -21.85 -27.68 2.24
CA SER A 3 -23.33 -27.67 2.18
C SER A 3 -24.00 -27.34 3.52
N ALA A 4 -23.33 -27.55 4.65
CA ALA A 4 -23.92 -27.37 5.99
C ALA A 4 -24.00 -25.90 6.46
N PHE A 5 -23.26 -24.98 5.83
CA PHE A 5 -23.29 -23.56 6.19
C PHE A 5 -24.41 -22.75 5.51
N LEU A 6 -25.03 -23.30 4.45
CA LEU A 6 -26.07 -22.60 3.66
C LEU A 6 -27.51 -22.85 4.15
N SER A 7 -27.69 -23.64 5.22
CA SER A 7 -29.03 -24.00 5.73
C SER A 7 -29.55 -23.09 6.85
N ARG A 8 -28.77 -22.09 7.32
CA ARG A 8 -29.24 -21.11 8.31
C ARG A 8 -29.95 -19.96 7.58
N ARG A 9 -31.26 -19.80 7.85
CA ARG A 9 -32.15 -18.77 7.26
C ARG A 9 -31.93 -17.36 7.80
N GLU A 10 -31.01 -17.15 8.73
CA GLU A 10 -30.71 -15.85 9.30
C GLU A 10 -29.33 -15.42 8.85
N HIS A 11 -29.21 -14.76 7.70
CA HIS A 11 -28.22 -13.71 7.48
C HIS A 11 -28.69 -12.81 6.34
N ASN A 12 -28.65 -11.50 6.58
CA ASN A 12 -28.68 -10.45 5.56
C ASN A 12 -27.43 -10.54 4.66
N LEU A 13 -27.24 -11.66 3.96
CA LEU A 13 -26.19 -11.80 2.96
C LEU A 13 -26.63 -11.04 1.72
N VAL A 14 -26.03 -9.86 1.52
CA VAL A 14 -26.14 -9.13 0.26
C VAL A 14 -25.65 -10.07 -0.84
N PRO A 15 -26.47 -10.39 -1.87
CA PRO A 15 -26.04 -11.24 -2.95
C PRO A 15 -24.80 -10.63 -3.60
N ILE A 16 -23.67 -11.34 -3.57
CA ILE A 16 -22.49 -10.96 -4.34
C ILE A 16 -22.94 -10.99 -5.80
N LYS A 17 -23.08 -9.81 -6.43
CA LYS A 17 -23.25 -9.72 -7.88
C LYS A 17 -22.04 -10.38 -8.51
N ARG A 18 -22.21 -11.61 -8.99
CA ARG A 18 -21.15 -12.32 -9.72
C ARG A 18 -20.71 -11.41 -10.86
N ALA A 19 -19.43 -11.03 -10.85
CA ALA A 19 -18.82 -10.34 -11.96
C ALA A 19 -19.10 -11.15 -13.23
N LYS A 20 -19.56 -10.50 -14.31
CA LYS A 20 -19.62 -11.16 -15.62
C LYS A 20 -18.19 -11.49 -16.02
N MET A 21 -17.76 -12.72 -15.76
CA MET A 21 -16.46 -13.20 -16.17
C MET A 21 -16.42 -13.29 -17.69
N THR A 22 -15.51 -12.54 -18.29
CA THR A 22 -15.21 -12.60 -19.73
C THR A 22 -14.26 -13.75 -20.07
N HIS A 23 -13.70 -14.42 -19.06
CA HIS A 23 -12.71 -15.48 -19.17
C HIS A 23 -13.14 -16.70 -18.36
N ILE A 24 -12.72 -17.87 -18.81
CA ILE A 24 -12.87 -19.14 -18.11
C ILE A 24 -11.62 -19.38 -17.28
N GLY A 25 -11.79 -19.76 -16.02
CA GLY A 25 -10.71 -20.22 -15.14
C GLY A 25 -10.72 -21.75 -15.03
N CYS A 26 -9.57 -22.39 -15.19
CA CYS A 26 -9.37 -23.81 -14.94
C CYS A 26 -8.32 -24.00 -13.84
N LYS A 27 -8.62 -24.93 -12.94
CA LYS A 27 -7.67 -25.46 -11.98
C LYS A 27 -7.27 -26.86 -12.43
N ALA A 28 -6.02 -27.01 -12.86
CA ALA A 28 -5.48 -28.27 -13.33
C ALA A 28 -4.55 -28.87 -12.27
N SER A 29 -4.72 -30.16 -11.97
CA SER A 29 -3.84 -30.89 -11.06
C SER A 29 -2.56 -31.35 -11.78
N MET A 30 -1.42 -31.24 -11.11
CA MET A 30 -0.13 -31.70 -11.63
C MET A 30 0.32 -32.96 -10.90
N PHE A 31 0.65 -34.01 -11.67
CA PHE A 31 1.06 -35.32 -11.17
C PHE A 31 2.49 -35.65 -11.61
N SER A 32 3.33 -36.07 -10.68
CA SER A 32 4.75 -36.38 -10.92
C SER A 32 5.00 -37.88 -11.12
N PHE A 33 4.32 -38.52 -12.08
CA PHE A 33 4.48 -39.97 -12.32
C PHE A 33 5.90 -40.38 -12.74
N ASN A 34 6.72 -39.46 -13.25
CA ASN A 34 8.15 -39.70 -13.53
C ASN A 34 8.96 -39.96 -12.26
N ARG A 35 8.48 -39.51 -11.09
CA ARG A 35 9.15 -39.71 -9.79
C ARG A 35 8.62 -40.93 -9.03
N LEU A 36 7.54 -41.53 -9.50
CA LEU A 36 6.86 -42.65 -8.84
C LEU A 36 7.09 -43.93 -9.66
N ALA A 37 8.26 -44.54 -9.47
CA ALA A 37 8.63 -45.79 -10.14
C ALA A 37 7.61 -46.90 -9.84
N GLY A 38 7.20 -47.64 -10.88
CA GLY A 38 6.24 -48.73 -10.76
C GLY A 38 4.78 -48.32 -10.49
N ALA A 39 4.48 -47.02 -10.38
CA ALA A 39 3.10 -46.54 -10.30
C ALA A 39 2.48 -46.51 -11.71
N ASP A 40 1.25 -46.99 -11.82
CA ASP A 40 0.47 -46.85 -13.06
C ASP A 40 0.00 -45.39 -13.20
N PRO A 41 0.29 -44.69 -14.31
CA PRO A 41 -0.11 -43.29 -14.52
C PRO A 41 -1.60 -43.13 -14.87
N ILE A 42 -2.46 -43.68 -14.02
CA ILE A 42 -3.91 -43.58 -14.08
C ILE A 42 -4.42 -42.77 -12.89
N LEU A 43 -5.44 -41.96 -13.13
CA LEU A 43 -6.11 -41.17 -12.10
C LEU A 43 -7.16 -42.01 -11.32
N GLY A 44 -7.10 -41.96 -9.99
CA GLY A 44 -7.99 -42.69 -9.06
C GLY A 44 -8.65 -41.81 -7.99
N VAL A 45 -9.31 -42.42 -6.99
CA VAL A 45 -10.09 -41.71 -5.94
C VAL A 45 -9.20 -41.21 -4.78
N GLU A 46 -8.08 -41.89 -4.49
CA GLU A 46 -7.13 -41.55 -3.41
C GLU A 46 -5.93 -40.73 -3.92
N MET A 47 -6.16 -39.66 -4.67
CA MET A 47 -5.06 -38.90 -5.27
C MET A 47 -4.67 -37.66 -4.46
N ALA A 48 -3.40 -37.64 -4.03
CA ALA A 48 -2.70 -36.43 -3.64
C ALA A 48 -1.94 -35.88 -4.85
N SER A 49 -2.44 -34.80 -5.46
CA SER A 49 -1.70 -34.09 -6.51
C SER A 49 -0.39 -33.55 -5.94
N THR A 50 0.69 -33.62 -6.72
CA THR A 50 2.00 -33.05 -6.31
C THR A 50 2.05 -31.52 -6.44
N GLY A 51 1.08 -30.94 -7.14
CA GLY A 51 0.91 -29.50 -7.30
C GLY A 51 -0.37 -29.18 -8.05
N GLU A 52 -0.67 -27.90 -8.19
CA GLU A 52 -1.86 -27.40 -8.89
C GLU A 52 -1.49 -26.15 -9.69
N ILE A 53 -2.13 -25.96 -10.83
CA ILE A 53 -1.95 -24.80 -11.70
C ILE A 53 -3.32 -24.15 -11.93
N GLY A 54 -3.39 -22.83 -11.78
CA GLY A 54 -4.55 -22.02 -12.15
C GLY A 54 -4.31 -21.33 -13.49
N VAL A 55 -5.22 -21.49 -14.44
CA VAL A 55 -5.10 -20.97 -15.80
C VAL A 55 -6.36 -20.23 -16.23
N PHE A 56 -6.18 -19.12 -16.93
CA PHE A 56 -7.25 -18.32 -17.51
C PHE A 56 -7.16 -18.29 -19.04
N GLY A 57 -8.30 -18.18 -19.70
CA GLY A 57 -8.42 -18.09 -21.16
C GLY A 57 -9.82 -17.69 -21.59
N ARG A 58 -9.98 -17.27 -22.84
CA ARG A 58 -11.22 -16.69 -23.36
C ARG A 58 -12.30 -17.75 -23.60
N ASP A 59 -11.88 -18.96 -23.93
CA ASP A 59 -12.76 -20.11 -24.16
C ASP A 59 -12.18 -21.40 -23.56
N LYS A 60 -12.93 -22.49 -23.70
CA LYS A 60 -12.56 -23.80 -23.15
C LYS A 60 -11.30 -24.38 -23.79
N HIS A 61 -11.03 -24.05 -25.05
CA HIS A 61 -9.91 -24.59 -25.82
C HIS A 61 -8.60 -23.88 -25.45
N GLU A 62 -8.63 -22.55 -25.34
CA GLU A 62 -7.49 -21.74 -24.90
C GLU A 62 -7.05 -22.13 -23.49
N VAL A 63 -8.02 -22.22 -22.56
CA VAL A 63 -7.75 -22.60 -21.17
C VAL A 63 -7.13 -23.99 -21.09
N PHE A 64 -7.69 -24.95 -21.83
CA PHE A 64 -7.18 -26.32 -21.87
C PHE A 64 -5.76 -26.35 -22.42
N LYS A 65 -5.51 -25.69 -23.55
CA LYS A 65 -4.20 -25.67 -24.20
C LYS A 65 -3.15 -25.01 -23.31
N LYS A 66 -3.46 -23.87 -22.67
CA LYS A 66 -2.58 -23.21 -21.70
C LYS A 66 -2.28 -24.11 -20.50
N ALA A 67 -3.30 -24.80 -19.97
CA ALA A 67 -3.12 -25.75 -18.87
C ALA A 67 -2.19 -26.92 -19.24
N MET A 68 -2.25 -27.41 -20.48
CA MET A 68 -1.32 -28.45 -20.95
C MET A 68 0.12 -27.91 -21.01
N ILE A 69 0.33 -26.73 -21.63
CA ILE A 69 1.67 -26.11 -21.75
C ILE A 69 2.28 -25.83 -20.37
N CYS A 70 1.51 -25.29 -19.42
CA CYS A 70 1.99 -25.02 -18.05
C CYS A 70 2.37 -26.29 -17.28
N GLN A 71 1.84 -27.45 -17.64
CA GLN A 71 2.23 -28.75 -17.09
C GLN A 71 3.48 -29.34 -17.77
N ASN A 72 4.20 -28.55 -18.56
CA ASN A 72 5.31 -28.97 -19.41
C ASN A 72 4.92 -30.02 -20.46
N PHE A 73 3.65 -30.09 -20.86
CA PHE A 73 3.22 -30.95 -21.96
C PHE A 73 3.73 -30.39 -23.29
N LYS A 74 4.47 -31.21 -24.04
CA LYS A 74 4.93 -30.87 -25.39
C LYS A 74 3.93 -31.39 -26.41
N PHE A 75 3.49 -30.51 -27.31
CA PHE A 75 2.63 -30.93 -28.42
C PHE A 75 3.45 -31.75 -29.43
N PRO A 76 2.89 -32.86 -29.95
CA PRO A 76 3.61 -33.77 -30.82
C PRO A 76 3.93 -33.15 -32.17
N THR A 77 5.11 -33.46 -32.70
CA THR A 77 5.58 -33.07 -34.03
C THR A 77 6.03 -34.26 -34.87
N GLN A 78 6.27 -35.43 -34.26
CA GLN A 78 6.74 -36.62 -34.96
C GLN A 78 5.59 -37.55 -35.35
N GLY A 79 4.80 -37.98 -34.38
CA GLY A 79 3.78 -39.02 -34.58
C GLY A 79 3.08 -39.39 -33.29
N VAL A 80 1.99 -40.14 -33.39
CA VAL A 80 1.19 -40.53 -32.22
C VAL A 80 0.96 -42.03 -32.20
N PHE A 81 1.27 -42.66 -31.07
CA PHE A 81 0.88 -44.04 -30.79
C PHE A 81 -0.47 -44.09 -30.06
N ILE A 82 -1.40 -44.91 -30.53
CA ILE A 82 -2.74 -45.07 -29.95
C ILE A 82 -2.97 -46.54 -29.61
N SER A 83 -3.47 -46.79 -28.39
CA SER A 83 -3.94 -48.10 -27.98
C SER A 83 -5.21 -47.98 -27.14
N CYS A 84 -6.25 -48.74 -27.50
CA CYS A 84 -7.57 -48.66 -26.86
C CYS A 84 -8.30 -50.00 -26.86
N ASP A 85 -8.73 -50.48 -25.71
CA ASP A 85 -9.28 -51.84 -25.58
C ASP A 85 -10.83 -51.90 -25.62
N MET A 86 -11.50 -50.86 -26.16
CA MET A 86 -12.95 -50.68 -26.05
C MET A 86 -13.63 -50.16 -27.32
N ASP A 87 -14.41 -51.03 -27.99
CA ASP A 87 -15.23 -50.75 -29.18
C ASP A 87 -16.05 -49.45 -29.08
N THR A 88 -16.65 -49.20 -27.91
CA THR A 88 -17.52 -48.04 -27.67
C THR A 88 -16.80 -46.68 -27.67
N TYR A 89 -15.48 -46.66 -27.44
CA TYR A 89 -14.70 -45.42 -27.51
C TYR A 89 -14.27 -45.10 -28.94
N TYR A 90 -14.05 -46.12 -29.78
CA TYR A 90 -13.65 -45.94 -31.17
C TYR A 90 -14.67 -45.13 -31.96
N GLU A 91 -15.95 -45.48 -31.88
CA GLU A 91 -17.00 -44.73 -32.58
C GLU A 91 -17.04 -43.25 -32.15
N LYS A 92 -16.82 -42.96 -30.86
CA LYS A 92 -16.86 -41.60 -30.31
C LYS A 92 -15.59 -40.80 -30.53
N LEU A 93 -14.46 -41.45 -30.74
CA LEU A 93 -13.14 -40.82 -30.90
C LEU A 93 -12.68 -40.78 -32.36
N SER A 94 -13.21 -41.63 -33.23
CA SER A 94 -12.80 -41.71 -34.63
C SER A 94 -12.82 -40.36 -35.36
N PRO A 95 -13.79 -39.43 -35.16
CA PRO A 95 -13.73 -38.14 -35.83
C PRO A 95 -12.56 -37.27 -35.36
N PHE A 96 -12.15 -37.42 -34.11
CA PHE A 96 -11.05 -36.68 -33.49
C PHE A 96 -9.69 -37.28 -33.87
N VAL A 97 -9.59 -38.60 -33.88
CA VAL A 97 -8.40 -39.33 -34.33
C VAL A 97 -8.17 -39.11 -35.83
N ALA A 98 -9.23 -39.07 -36.65
CA ALA A 98 -9.12 -38.72 -38.07
C ALA A 98 -8.53 -37.31 -38.29
N ARG A 99 -8.84 -36.34 -37.41
CA ARG A 99 -8.21 -35.00 -37.47
C ARG A 99 -6.74 -35.05 -37.13
N LEU A 100 -6.34 -35.90 -36.17
CA LEU A 100 -4.95 -36.12 -35.79
C LEU A 100 -4.16 -36.77 -36.95
N ALA A 101 -4.74 -37.78 -37.60
CA ALA A 101 -4.16 -38.50 -38.73
C ALA A 101 -3.80 -37.59 -39.91
N LYS A 102 -4.56 -36.49 -40.10
CA LYS A 102 -4.27 -35.49 -41.15
C LYS A 102 -3.01 -34.67 -40.89
N LYS A 103 -2.53 -34.60 -39.65
CA LYS A 103 -1.40 -33.76 -39.25
C LYS A 103 -0.16 -34.57 -38.88
N LEU A 104 -0.34 -35.76 -38.33
CA LEU A 104 0.72 -36.58 -37.78
C LEU A 104 0.52 -38.05 -38.17
N PRO A 105 1.60 -38.79 -38.43
CA PRO A 105 1.52 -40.23 -38.66
C PRO A 105 0.99 -40.94 -37.40
N LEU A 106 0.09 -41.90 -37.61
CA LEU A 106 -0.50 -42.70 -36.55
C LEU A 106 0.14 -44.09 -36.50
N PHE A 107 0.41 -44.52 -35.26
CA PHE A 107 0.88 -45.85 -34.92
C PHE A 107 -0.12 -46.48 -33.94
N ALA A 108 -0.35 -47.77 -34.03
CA ALA A 108 -1.29 -48.46 -33.16
C ALA A 108 -0.92 -49.93 -32.93
N ASP A 109 -1.41 -50.54 -31.86
CA ASP A 109 -1.35 -52.00 -31.71
C ASP A 109 -2.26 -52.70 -32.73
N LYS A 110 -2.12 -54.03 -32.86
CA LYS A 110 -2.80 -54.80 -33.91
C LYS A 110 -4.32 -54.69 -33.82
N HIS A 111 -4.87 -54.69 -32.61
CA HIS A 111 -6.31 -54.59 -32.40
C HIS A 111 -6.81 -53.18 -32.75
N THR A 112 -6.16 -52.15 -32.19
CA THR A 112 -6.51 -50.75 -32.43
C THR A 112 -6.41 -50.35 -33.90
N ALA A 113 -5.38 -50.81 -34.60
CA ALA A 113 -5.21 -50.57 -36.04
C ALA A 113 -6.35 -51.19 -36.88
N GLY A 114 -6.83 -52.38 -36.49
CA GLY A 114 -7.98 -53.02 -37.12
C GLY A 114 -9.24 -52.17 -37.00
N CYS A 115 -9.55 -51.71 -35.79
CA CYS A 115 -10.70 -50.86 -35.53
C CYS A 115 -10.60 -49.51 -36.26
N LEU A 116 -9.43 -48.85 -36.26
CA LEU A 116 -9.24 -47.58 -36.95
C LEU A 116 -9.45 -47.70 -38.47
N LYS A 117 -9.04 -48.83 -39.06
CA LYS A 117 -9.23 -49.11 -40.48
C LYS A 117 -10.70 -49.23 -40.87
N GLU A 118 -11.55 -49.77 -40.00
CA GLU A 118 -13.01 -49.82 -40.22
C GLU A 118 -13.63 -48.41 -40.35
N PHE A 119 -13.04 -47.41 -39.69
CA PHE A 119 -13.44 -46.00 -39.79
C PHE A 119 -12.67 -45.23 -40.89
N GLY A 120 -11.87 -45.91 -41.71
CA GLY A 120 -11.11 -45.31 -42.82
C GLY A 120 -9.90 -44.48 -42.37
N ILE A 121 -9.32 -44.80 -41.21
CA ILE A 121 -8.12 -44.13 -40.67
C ILE A 121 -6.93 -45.08 -40.80
N ASP A 122 -5.95 -44.70 -41.62
CA ASP A 122 -4.73 -45.49 -41.79
C ASP A 122 -3.77 -45.30 -40.59
N SER A 123 -3.22 -46.41 -40.10
CA SER A 123 -2.22 -46.43 -39.02
C SER A 123 -1.20 -47.54 -39.25
N THR A 124 0.07 -47.30 -38.86
CA THR A 124 1.11 -48.33 -38.89
C THR A 124 1.04 -49.19 -37.63
N VAL A 125 1.00 -50.51 -37.80
CA VAL A 125 0.96 -51.44 -36.67
C VAL A 125 2.32 -51.51 -36.00
N LEU A 126 2.36 -51.37 -34.67
CA LEU A 126 3.52 -51.68 -33.83
C LEU A 126 3.11 -52.73 -32.81
N SER A 127 3.83 -53.84 -32.77
CA SER A 127 3.64 -54.86 -31.74
C SER A 127 3.87 -54.31 -30.34
N ILE A 128 2.98 -54.65 -29.40
CA ILE A 128 3.12 -54.35 -27.97
C ILE A 128 3.49 -55.60 -27.17
N LYS A 129 3.91 -55.40 -25.92
CA LYS A 129 4.28 -56.48 -25.01
C LYS A 129 3.10 -57.43 -24.77
N GLY A 130 3.27 -58.72 -25.03
CA GLY A 130 2.22 -59.74 -25.01
C GLY A 130 1.77 -60.21 -26.40
N GLU A 131 2.11 -59.47 -27.47
CA GLU A 131 1.90 -59.89 -28.86
C GLU A 131 3.15 -60.51 -29.52
N VAL A 132 4.29 -60.44 -28.84
CA VAL A 132 5.59 -60.98 -29.28
C VAL A 132 5.93 -62.21 -28.45
N GLU A 133 6.34 -63.30 -29.10
CA GLU A 133 6.78 -64.52 -28.42
C GLU A 133 8.24 -64.41 -27.94
N GLY A 134 8.52 -64.83 -26.71
CA GLY A 134 9.88 -64.86 -26.13
C GLY A 134 10.24 -63.65 -25.27
N THR A 135 11.55 -63.42 -25.07
CA THR A 135 12.09 -62.34 -24.22
C THR A 135 12.54 -61.09 -25.00
N GLU A 136 12.20 -61.00 -26.29
CA GLU A 136 12.58 -59.86 -27.11
C GLU A 136 11.71 -58.63 -26.82
N LEU A 137 12.31 -57.44 -26.91
CA LEU A 137 11.59 -56.18 -26.81
C LEU A 137 10.63 -56.01 -28.00
N SER A 138 9.39 -55.64 -27.69
CA SER A 138 8.36 -55.29 -28.66
C SER A 138 8.76 -54.07 -29.51
N GLU A 139 8.13 -53.89 -30.68
CA GLU A 139 8.41 -52.75 -31.55
C GLU A 139 8.07 -51.42 -30.86
N TYR A 140 7.00 -51.41 -30.06
CA TYR A 140 6.65 -50.26 -29.22
C TYR A 140 7.77 -49.94 -28.21
N GLU A 141 8.26 -50.94 -27.47
CA GLU A 141 9.36 -50.75 -26.49
C GLU A 141 10.62 -50.19 -27.14
N LYS A 142 11.01 -50.74 -28.29
CA LYS A 142 12.16 -50.26 -29.07
C LYS A 142 11.96 -48.81 -29.49
N GLU A 143 10.75 -48.45 -29.92
CA GLU A 143 10.44 -47.12 -30.40
C GLU A 143 10.38 -46.07 -29.29
N VAL A 144 9.80 -46.40 -28.13
CA VAL A 144 9.79 -45.50 -26.96
C VAL A 144 11.21 -45.19 -26.51
N CYS A 145 12.14 -46.15 -26.63
CA CYS A 145 13.55 -45.93 -26.32
C CYS A 145 14.21 -44.97 -27.33
N SER A 146 13.92 -45.11 -28.62
CA SER A 146 14.55 -44.32 -29.69
C SER A 146 13.93 -42.94 -29.90
N LYS A 147 12.62 -42.76 -29.63
CA LYS A 147 11.85 -41.51 -29.82
C LYS A 147 11.96 -40.93 -31.24
N VAL A 148 11.83 -41.79 -32.25
CA VAL A 148 12.00 -41.41 -33.66
C VAL A 148 10.66 -41.31 -34.37
N LYS A 149 9.77 -42.29 -34.17
CA LYS A 149 8.48 -42.39 -34.89
C LYS A 149 7.36 -41.62 -34.23
N PHE A 150 7.30 -41.57 -32.90
CA PHE A 150 6.24 -40.87 -32.18
C PHE A 150 6.73 -40.20 -30.89
N ASP A 151 6.06 -39.12 -30.54
CA ASP A 151 6.34 -38.26 -29.39
C ASP A 151 5.07 -37.95 -28.57
N LEU A 152 3.99 -38.69 -28.81
CA LEU A 152 2.79 -38.73 -27.97
C LEU A 152 2.24 -40.16 -27.91
N VAL A 153 1.80 -40.56 -26.71
CA VAL A 153 1.10 -41.82 -26.48
C VAL A 153 -0.32 -41.53 -25.99
N ILE A 154 -1.30 -42.16 -26.63
CA ILE A 154 -2.70 -42.18 -26.20
C ILE A 154 -3.03 -43.62 -25.84
N GLN A 155 -3.15 -43.91 -24.54
CA GLN A 155 -3.58 -45.22 -24.07
C GLN A 155 -4.82 -45.02 -23.22
N LEU A 156 -5.96 -45.52 -23.67
CA LEU A 156 -7.22 -45.34 -22.94
C LEU A 156 -7.42 -46.46 -21.92
N ARG A 157 -7.71 -46.06 -20.69
CA ARG A 157 -7.97 -46.98 -19.59
C ARG A 157 -9.23 -47.84 -19.84
N ASP A 158 -9.12 -49.14 -19.64
CA ASP A 158 -10.27 -50.02 -19.45
C ASP A 158 -10.64 -50.06 -17.96
N LYS A 159 -11.69 -49.34 -17.56
CA LYS A 159 -12.13 -49.27 -16.16
C LYS A 159 -12.53 -50.63 -15.56
N LYS A 160 -12.85 -51.64 -16.38
CA LYS A 160 -13.22 -52.99 -15.93
C LYS A 160 -11.98 -53.87 -15.71
N LYS A 161 -10.99 -53.81 -16.61
CA LYS A 161 -9.74 -54.60 -16.52
C LYS A 161 -8.67 -53.94 -15.65
N ASP A 162 -8.57 -52.61 -15.65
CA ASP A 162 -7.56 -51.83 -14.89
C ASP A 162 -7.97 -51.62 -13.40
N PHE A 163 -8.58 -52.61 -12.75
CA PHE A 163 -9.01 -52.50 -11.36
C PHE A 163 -7.82 -52.62 -10.38
N LEU A 164 -7.34 -51.46 -9.90
CA LEU A 164 -6.58 -51.22 -8.66
C LEU A 164 -5.62 -52.33 -8.18
N LEU A 165 -4.57 -52.62 -8.95
CA LEU A 165 -3.36 -53.19 -8.35
C LEU A 165 -2.55 -52.03 -7.76
N LYS A 166 -2.57 -51.89 -6.42
CA LYS A 166 -1.83 -50.84 -5.69
C LYS A 166 -0.30 -50.88 -5.93
N ARG A 167 0.23 -51.97 -6.51
CA ARG A 167 1.56 -52.09 -7.13
C ARG A 167 1.51 -53.19 -8.21
N CYS A 168 1.80 -52.85 -9.47
CA CYS A 168 1.99 -53.85 -10.51
C CYS A 168 3.42 -54.40 -10.42
N THR A 169 3.58 -55.72 -10.32
CA THR A 169 4.89 -56.39 -10.47
C THR A 169 5.11 -56.73 -11.94
N GLN A 170 6.35 -57.04 -12.33
CA GLN A 170 6.65 -57.41 -13.72
C GLN A 170 5.78 -58.58 -14.24
N GLU A 171 5.43 -59.51 -13.35
CA GLU A 171 4.64 -60.71 -13.64
C GLU A 171 3.12 -60.46 -13.73
N THR A 172 2.62 -59.39 -13.12
CA THR A 172 1.17 -59.08 -13.02
C THR A 172 0.73 -57.90 -13.87
N ALA A 173 1.68 -57.20 -14.48
CA ALA A 173 1.44 -56.03 -15.31
C ALA A 173 0.82 -56.41 -16.67
N THR A 174 -0.30 -55.77 -17.00
CA THR A 174 -0.96 -55.91 -18.31
C THR A 174 -0.14 -55.24 -19.43
N PRO A 175 -0.34 -55.62 -20.70
CA PRO A 175 0.23 -54.90 -21.85
C PRO A 175 -0.01 -53.39 -21.80
N ASP A 176 -1.24 -53.00 -21.46
CA ASP A 176 -1.69 -51.62 -21.31
C ASP A 176 -0.91 -50.83 -20.25
N TYR A 177 -0.64 -51.46 -19.09
CA TYR A 177 0.20 -50.87 -18.05
C TYR A 177 1.59 -50.55 -18.60
N TRP A 178 2.19 -51.46 -19.38
CA TRP A 178 3.53 -51.27 -19.93
C TRP A 178 3.57 -50.14 -20.95
N VAL A 179 2.56 -50.03 -21.82
CA VAL A 179 2.42 -48.90 -22.74
C VAL A 179 2.41 -47.58 -21.97
N ARG A 180 1.56 -47.46 -20.95
CA ARG A 180 1.48 -46.25 -20.12
C ARG A 180 2.77 -45.95 -19.35
N ARG A 181 3.34 -46.96 -18.70
CA ARG A 181 4.51 -46.81 -17.81
C ARG A 181 5.77 -46.43 -18.60
N LEU A 182 6.02 -47.09 -19.73
CA LEU A 182 7.16 -46.79 -20.59
C LEU A 182 7.07 -45.39 -21.19
N ALA A 183 5.88 -44.94 -21.60
CA ALA A 183 5.70 -43.57 -22.07
C ALA A 183 6.17 -42.55 -21.02
N VAL A 184 5.73 -42.70 -19.77
CA VAL A 184 6.10 -41.80 -18.67
C VAL A 184 7.60 -41.92 -18.30
N ASP A 185 8.15 -43.13 -18.23
CA ASP A 185 9.56 -43.37 -17.89
C ASP A 185 10.51 -42.74 -18.92
N TYR A 186 10.16 -42.81 -20.20
CA TYR A 186 10.90 -42.16 -21.27
C TYR A 186 10.48 -40.71 -21.50
N ASN A 187 9.66 -40.12 -20.61
CA ASN A 187 9.24 -38.73 -20.70
C ASN A 187 8.55 -38.38 -22.04
N ILE A 188 7.79 -39.33 -22.59
CA ILE A 188 6.87 -39.14 -23.70
C ILE A 188 5.50 -38.77 -23.10
N PRO A 189 4.88 -37.65 -23.53
CA PRO A 189 3.55 -37.26 -23.10
C PRO A 189 2.52 -38.40 -23.24
N LEU A 190 1.67 -38.56 -22.23
CA LEU A 190 0.66 -39.61 -22.15
C LEU A 190 -0.74 -39.02 -21.91
N LEU A 191 -1.72 -39.44 -22.70
CA LEU A 191 -3.14 -39.14 -22.49
C LEU A 191 -3.94 -40.42 -22.20
N THR A 192 -4.66 -40.43 -21.08
CA THR A 192 -5.39 -41.63 -20.62
C THR A 192 -6.91 -41.51 -20.55
N GLU A 193 -7.46 -40.30 -20.77
CA GLU A 193 -8.89 -40.03 -20.67
C GLU A 193 -9.48 -39.60 -22.03
N PRO A 194 -10.53 -40.27 -22.56
CA PRO A 194 -11.13 -39.97 -23.86
C PRO A 194 -11.57 -38.50 -24.05
N ASN A 195 -12.12 -37.83 -23.05
CA ASN A 195 -12.54 -36.43 -23.12
C ASN A 195 -11.35 -35.46 -23.20
N ILE A 196 -10.22 -35.81 -22.55
CA ILE A 196 -8.97 -35.06 -22.69
C ILE A 196 -8.45 -35.22 -24.12
N VAL A 197 -8.51 -36.43 -24.68
CA VAL A 197 -8.12 -36.70 -26.08
C VAL A 197 -8.99 -35.90 -27.05
N LYS A 198 -10.31 -35.84 -26.85
CA LYS A 198 -11.21 -35.00 -27.67
C LYS A 198 -10.81 -33.53 -27.63
N MET A 199 -10.66 -32.97 -26.43
CA MET A 199 -10.28 -31.57 -26.25
C MET A 199 -8.90 -31.28 -26.86
N PHE A 200 -7.96 -32.21 -26.71
CA PHE A 200 -6.64 -32.12 -27.32
C PHE A 200 -6.72 -32.04 -28.84
N CYS A 201 -7.44 -32.97 -29.48
CA CYS A 201 -7.65 -32.97 -30.93
C CYS A 201 -8.35 -31.70 -31.42
N GLU A 202 -9.29 -31.15 -30.65
CA GLU A 202 -9.95 -29.86 -30.95
C GLU A 202 -8.98 -28.68 -30.92
N CYS A 203 -7.98 -28.70 -30.04
CA CYS A 203 -7.01 -27.60 -29.85
C CYS A 203 -5.83 -27.62 -30.84
N LEU A 204 -5.68 -28.67 -31.66
CA LEU A 204 -4.53 -28.83 -32.59
C LEU A 204 -4.45 -27.73 -33.67
N GLU A 205 -5.53 -27.02 -33.94
CA GLU A 205 -5.60 -25.95 -34.95
C GLU A 205 -5.32 -24.56 -34.35
N MET A 206 -5.26 -24.45 -33.02
CA MET A 206 -4.95 -23.19 -32.37
C MET A 206 -3.45 -22.89 -32.47
N PRO A 207 -3.03 -21.61 -32.57
CA PRO A 207 -1.62 -21.23 -32.52
C PRO A 207 -0.97 -21.61 -31.18
N ILE A 208 0.34 -21.88 -31.18
CA ILE A 208 1.12 -22.24 -29.97
C ILE A 208 1.48 -20.99 -29.15
N GLU A 209 1.72 -19.87 -29.83
CA GLU A 209 1.91 -18.56 -29.18
C GLU A 209 0.58 -18.05 -28.66
N MET A 210 0.33 -18.28 -27.37
CA MET A 210 -0.78 -17.66 -26.65
C MET A 210 -0.20 -16.71 -25.62
N GLU A 211 -0.66 -15.46 -25.65
CA GLU A 211 -0.26 -14.43 -24.69
C GLU A 211 -0.60 -14.87 -23.26
N ILE A 212 0.43 -14.91 -22.41
CA ILE A 212 0.31 -15.07 -20.96
C ILE A 212 0.31 -13.66 -20.38
N GLU A 213 -0.87 -13.19 -19.99
CA GLU A 213 -1.06 -11.86 -19.43
C GLU A 213 -0.99 -11.90 -17.89
N PRO A 214 -0.68 -10.77 -17.23
CA PRO A 214 -0.80 -10.67 -15.79
C PRO A 214 -2.23 -10.99 -15.32
N PHE A 215 -2.38 -11.56 -14.12
CA PHE A 215 -3.68 -11.88 -13.51
C PHE A 215 -4.72 -10.75 -13.61
N ARG A 216 -4.26 -9.48 -13.56
CA ARG A 216 -5.08 -8.27 -13.70
C ARG A 216 -5.83 -8.17 -15.04
N HIS A 217 -5.33 -8.79 -16.10
CA HIS A 217 -5.95 -8.81 -17.42
C HIS A 217 -7.20 -9.71 -17.44
N TYR A 218 -7.19 -10.81 -16.68
CA TYR A 218 -8.22 -11.85 -16.75
C TYR A 218 -9.40 -11.63 -15.81
N VAL A 219 -9.22 -10.83 -14.75
CA VAL A 219 -10.28 -10.51 -13.79
C VAL A 219 -11.10 -9.33 -14.31
N PRO A 220 -12.42 -9.49 -14.54
CA PRO A 220 -13.29 -8.36 -14.87
C PRO A 220 -13.19 -7.31 -13.75
N LYS A 221 -13.11 -6.03 -14.14
CA LYS A 221 -12.94 -4.83 -13.32
C LYS A 221 -14.08 -4.55 -12.31
N ILE A 222 -14.59 -5.58 -11.64
CA ILE A 222 -15.72 -5.51 -10.70
C ILE A 222 -15.24 -5.55 -9.24
N TYR A 223 -13.97 -5.87 -8.97
CA TYR A 223 -13.43 -5.87 -7.60
C TYR A 223 -12.09 -5.16 -7.38
N HIS A 224 -11.59 -4.41 -8.37
CA HIS A 224 -10.39 -3.60 -8.16
C HIS A 224 -10.56 -2.20 -8.72
N LYS A 225 -10.58 -1.24 -7.78
CA LYS A 225 -10.10 0.13 -7.87
C LYS A 225 -10.72 1.03 -8.94
N ILE A 226 -10.94 2.28 -8.55
CA ILE A 226 -10.93 3.44 -9.44
C ILE A 226 -9.48 3.56 -9.98
N GLU A 227 -8.99 2.57 -10.74
CA GLU A 227 -7.58 2.48 -11.18
C GLU A 227 -7.36 2.99 -12.59
N ASN A 228 -8.41 3.01 -13.41
CA ASN A 228 -8.50 4.07 -14.39
C ASN A 228 -9.11 5.22 -13.60
N ASN A 229 -8.29 6.16 -13.12
CA ASN A 229 -8.77 7.48 -12.75
C ASN A 229 -9.53 7.99 -13.96
N ASN A 230 -10.82 7.72 -13.99
CA ASN A 230 -11.71 8.00 -15.09
C ASN A 230 -12.92 8.59 -14.41
N CYS A 231 -13.05 9.91 -14.55
CA CYS A 231 -14.15 10.68 -13.99
C CYS A 231 -15.53 10.07 -14.32
N ALA A 232 -15.69 9.35 -15.45
CA ALA A 232 -16.94 8.70 -15.81
C ALA A 232 -17.41 7.62 -14.82
N MET A 233 -16.49 6.97 -14.10
CA MET A 233 -16.82 5.99 -13.07
C MET A 233 -17.37 6.64 -11.79
N LEU A 234 -17.20 7.95 -11.61
CA LEU A 234 -17.62 8.70 -10.44
C LEU A 234 -19.11 9.09 -10.49
N ARG A 235 -19.81 8.91 -11.61
CA ARG A 235 -21.21 9.34 -11.79
C ARG A 235 -22.22 8.74 -10.80
N ARG A 236 -21.85 7.66 -10.11
CA ARG A 236 -22.68 6.99 -9.09
C ARG A 236 -22.20 7.24 -7.66
N HIS A 237 -21.29 8.19 -7.48
CA HIS A 237 -20.57 8.43 -6.24
C HIS A 237 -20.70 9.89 -5.84
N ASN A 238 -20.76 10.12 -4.53
CA ASN A 238 -20.57 11.44 -3.94
C ASN A 238 -19.06 11.65 -3.82
N VAL A 239 -18.55 12.69 -4.48
CA VAL A 239 -17.11 12.97 -4.61
C VAL A 239 -16.76 14.15 -3.71
N GLY A 240 -15.99 13.89 -2.66
CA GLY A 240 -15.38 14.93 -1.84
C GLY A 240 -14.06 15.36 -2.46
N LEU A 241 -14.00 16.57 -3.02
CA LEU A 241 -12.78 17.10 -3.61
C LEU A 241 -12.02 17.96 -2.60
N MET A 242 -10.81 17.55 -2.23
CA MET A 242 -9.94 18.39 -1.41
C MET A 242 -9.40 19.55 -2.25
N ILE A 243 -9.58 20.79 -1.78
CA ILE A 243 -9.17 22.00 -2.50
C ILE A 243 -8.25 22.91 -1.68
N THR A 244 -7.33 23.55 -2.40
CA THR A 244 -6.54 24.70 -1.94
C THR A 244 -6.68 25.82 -2.96
N ASN A 245 -6.29 27.06 -2.62
CA ASN A 245 -6.44 28.20 -3.52
C ASN A 245 -5.35 28.21 -4.61
N ASN A 246 -5.37 27.21 -5.50
CA ASN A 246 -4.48 27.07 -6.64
C ASN A 246 -5.28 26.78 -7.92
N ASN A 247 -4.63 26.94 -9.08
CA ASN A 247 -5.28 26.70 -10.37
C ASN A 247 -5.74 25.25 -10.53
N ASP A 248 -4.95 24.28 -10.05
CA ASP A 248 -5.27 22.86 -10.14
C ASP A 248 -6.61 22.53 -9.45
N SER A 249 -6.85 23.04 -8.25
CA SER A 249 -8.09 22.80 -7.50
C SER A 249 -9.29 23.48 -8.17
N LYS A 250 -9.12 24.70 -8.68
CA LYS A 250 -10.18 25.44 -9.39
C LYS A 250 -10.57 24.73 -10.69
N VAL A 251 -9.59 24.34 -11.50
CA VAL A 251 -9.79 23.59 -12.76
C VAL A 251 -10.49 22.28 -12.46
N LEU A 252 -10.04 21.55 -11.44
CA LEU A 252 -10.61 20.25 -11.11
C LEU A 252 -12.05 20.36 -10.58
N ALA A 253 -12.33 21.35 -9.73
CA ALA A 253 -13.67 21.61 -9.24
C ALA A 253 -14.63 21.89 -10.41
N LEU A 254 -14.26 22.80 -11.32
CA LEU A 254 -15.05 23.14 -12.51
C LEU A 254 -15.23 21.92 -13.41
N ARG A 255 -14.14 21.21 -13.75
CA ARG A 255 -14.21 20.12 -14.72
C ARG A 255 -15.05 18.95 -14.21
N LEU A 256 -14.90 18.56 -12.95
CA LEU A 256 -15.73 17.48 -12.39
C LEU A 256 -17.19 17.91 -12.29
N HIS A 257 -17.47 19.19 -12.02
CA HIS A 257 -18.81 19.74 -12.01
C HIS A 257 -19.46 19.75 -13.41
N GLU A 258 -18.72 20.19 -14.44
CA GLU A 258 -19.18 20.20 -15.84
C GLU A 258 -19.48 18.79 -16.39
N GLU A 259 -18.77 17.76 -15.90
CA GLU A 259 -19.04 16.35 -16.23
C GLU A 259 -20.33 15.81 -15.57
N GLY A 260 -21.05 16.63 -14.80
CA GLY A 260 -22.28 16.28 -14.12
C GLY A 260 -22.07 15.36 -12.91
N LEU A 261 -20.90 15.41 -12.29
CA LEU A 261 -20.60 14.61 -11.10
C LEU A 261 -21.13 15.29 -9.83
N ASN A 262 -21.55 14.48 -8.85
CA ASN A 262 -21.96 14.99 -7.54
C ASN A 262 -20.72 15.32 -6.69
N VAL A 263 -20.17 16.52 -6.90
CA VAL A 263 -18.92 16.98 -6.27
C VAL A 263 -19.23 17.98 -5.16
N THR A 264 -18.58 17.81 -4.02
CA THR A 264 -18.50 18.81 -2.96
C THR A 264 -17.03 19.07 -2.67
N CYS A 265 -16.62 20.33 -2.74
CA CYS A 265 -15.29 20.79 -2.43
C CYS A 265 -15.12 20.99 -0.92
N PHE A 266 -13.98 20.57 -0.38
CA PHE A 266 -13.63 20.71 1.02
C PHE A 266 -12.29 21.41 1.15
N HIS A 267 -12.27 22.52 1.90
CA HIS A 267 -11.05 23.21 2.27
C HIS A 267 -10.78 23.02 3.77
N ALA A 268 -9.64 22.41 4.11
CA ALA A 268 -9.18 22.34 5.48
C ALA A 268 -8.48 23.65 5.85
N TYR A 269 -9.10 24.43 6.73
CA TYR A 269 -8.52 25.66 7.26
C TYR A 269 -7.61 25.35 8.45
N LEU A 270 -6.31 25.61 8.29
CA LEU A 270 -5.29 25.36 9.31
C LEU A 270 -4.79 26.64 9.99
N GLY A 271 -5.43 27.78 9.72
CA GLY A 271 -4.86 29.09 10.06
C GLY A 271 -3.94 29.62 8.96
N GLY A 272 -3.18 30.67 9.28
CA GLY A 272 -2.26 31.30 8.33
C GLY A 272 -2.90 32.39 7.47
N MET A 273 -2.24 32.78 6.38
CA MET A 273 -2.67 33.90 5.54
C MET A 273 -3.93 33.55 4.72
N ASN A 274 -4.86 34.51 4.60
CA ASN A 274 -6.01 34.51 3.68
C ASN A 274 -7.22 33.59 3.99
N ILE A 275 -7.81 33.64 5.19
CA ILE A 275 -9.16 33.06 5.36
C ILE A 275 -10.26 33.93 4.76
N ASP A 276 -10.15 35.26 4.91
CA ASP A 276 -11.22 36.22 4.57
C ASP A 276 -11.58 36.23 3.07
N HIS A 277 -10.79 35.52 2.26
CA HIS A 277 -10.93 35.46 0.81
C HIS A 277 -11.05 34.04 0.26
N PHE A 278 -11.01 32.97 1.08
CA PHE A 278 -11.03 31.61 0.54
C PHE A 278 -12.39 31.26 -0.08
N GLU A 279 -13.48 31.46 0.67
CA GLU A 279 -14.83 31.24 0.13
C GLU A 279 -15.07 32.14 -1.08
N ALA A 280 -14.59 33.38 -1.05
CA ALA A 280 -14.68 34.30 -2.19
C ALA A 280 -13.93 33.76 -3.43
N ALA A 281 -12.79 33.09 -3.25
CA ALA A 281 -11.99 32.54 -4.35
C ALA A 281 -12.67 31.35 -5.07
N PHE A 282 -13.63 30.68 -4.42
CA PHE A 282 -14.40 29.56 -4.97
C PHE A 282 -15.88 29.89 -5.21
N ARG A 283 -16.37 31.04 -4.74
CA ARG A 283 -17.75 31.51 -4.94
C ARG A 283 -18.11 31.59 -6.42
N ASP A 284 -17.20 32.10 -7.24
CA ASP A 284 -17.44 32.29 -8.68
C ASP A 284 -17.47 30.97 -9.47
N ILE A 285 -16.96 29.87 -8.89
CA ILE A 285 -16.89 28.55 -9.52
C ILE A 285 -18.23 27.81 -9.42
N ASN A 286 -19.14 28.26 -8.56
CA ASN A 286 -20.49 27.72 -8.37
C ASN A 286 -20.52 26.20 -8.06
N VAL A 287 -19.47 25.69 -7.40
CA VAL A 287 -19.39 24.30 -6.91
C VAL A 287 -19.59 24.32 -5.39
N PRO A 288 -20.42 23.42 -4.81
CA PRO A 288 -20.61 23.34 -3.36
C PRO A 288 -19.26 23.25 -2.65
N THR A 289 -18.99 24.18 -1.75
CA THR A 289 -17.70 24.30 -1.05
C THR A 289 -17.93 24.42 0.45
N GLU A 290 -17.26 23.58 1.23
CA GLU A 290 -17.28 23.59 2.69
C GLU A 290 -15.88 23.91 3.23
N VAL A 291 -15.79 24.91 4.10
CA VAL A 291 -14.57 25.21 4.86
C VAL A 291 -14.64 24.50 6.20
N VAL A 292 -13.66 23.64 6.46
CA VAL A 292 -13.55 22.85 7.69
C VAL A 292 -12.42 23.44 8.53
N ASP A 293 -12.77 24.06 9.66
CA ASP A 293 -11.77 24.59 10.60
C ASP A 293 -11.08 23.44 11.32
N LEU A 294 -9.78 23.26 11.03
CA LEU A 294 -8.91 22.24 11.63
C LEU A 294 -7.74 22.86 12.41
N ARG A 295 -7.87 24.13 12.82
CA ARG A 295 -6.83 24.86 13.57
C ARG A 295 -6.50 24.21 14.90
N SER A 296 -7.50 23.72 15.61
CA SER A 296 -7.31 23.07 16.91
C SER A 296 -6.55 21.76 16.75
N GLU A 297 -6.89 20.97 15.73
CA GLU A 297 -6.31 19.67 15.41
C GLU A 297 -4.84 19.79 15.04
N ILE A 298 -4.48 20.75 14.19
CA ILE A 298 -3.07 20.99 13.87
C ILE A 298 -2.30 21.58 15.04
N ALA A 299 -2.94 22.42 15.87
CA ALA A 299 -2.30 22.95 17.09
C ALA A 299 -1.99 21.83 18.11
N GLU A 300 -2.90 20.87 18.29
CA GLU A 300 -2.66 19.70 19.13
C GLU A 300 -1.47 18.87 18.62
N ALA A 301 -1.45 18.56 17.32
CA ALA A 301 -0.34 17.79 16.74
C ALA A 301 0.99 18.57 16.76
N ALA A 302 0.94 19.90 16.67
CA ALA A 302 2.11 20.76 16.82
C ALA A 302 2.66 20.74 18.25
N PHE A 303 1.80 20.63 19.27
CA PHE A 303 2.24 20.43 20.65
C PHE A 303 2.93 19.09 20.85
N ASP A 304 2.51 18.03 20.16
CA ASP A 304 3.26 16.77 20.15
C ASP A 304 4.65 16.97 19.52
N LEU A 305 4.79 17.74 18.43
CA LEU A 305 6.10 18.05 17.84
C LEU A 305 6.99 18.91 18.76
N ILE A 306 6.41 19.89 19.46
CA ILE A 306 7.11 20.72 20.47
C ILE A 306 7.61 19.84 21.61
N MET A 307 6.76 18.96 22.14
CA MET A 307 7.14 17.99 23.18
C MET A 307 8.25 17.06 22.69
N CYS A 308 8.17 16.59 21.45
CA CYS A 308 9.19 15.74 20.84
C CYS A 308 10.47 16.50 20.48
N GLN A 309 10.49 17.83 20.54
CA GLN A 309 11.59 18.67 20.06
C GLN A 309 12.02 18.27 18.62
N SER A 310 11.04 18.01 17.74
CA SER A 310 11.28 17.33 16.45
C SER A 310 11.91 18.19 15.35
N MET A 311 12.26 19.45 15.66
CA MET A 311 12.83 20.40 14.73
C MET A 311 14.20 19.92 14.21
N ASP A 312 14.43 20.02 12.90
CA ASP A 312 15.70 19.61 12.29
C ASP A 312 16.81 20.68 12.46
N GLU A 313 18.01 20.37 11.96
CA GLU A 313 19.18 21.25 12.02
C GLU A 313 18.99 22.58 11.25
N ASN A 314 18.09 22.61 10.26
CA ASN A 314 17.74 23.81 9.50
C ASN A 314 16.66 24.64 10.18
N LYS A 315 16.24 24.28 11.40
CA LYS A 315 15.09 24.82 12.12
C LYS A 315 13.76 24.59 11.40
N ASN A 316 13.65 23.50 10.64
CA ASN A 316 12.43 23.10 9.95
C ASN A 316 11.60 22.17 10.85
N TRP A 317 10.32 22.50 10.99
CA TRP A 317 9.33 21.69 11.71
C TRP A 317 8.56 20.72 10.81
N HIS A 318 8.85 20.72 9.51
CA HIS A 318 8.21 19.87 8.50
C HIS A 318 6.67 20.05 8.46
N LEU A 319 6.20 21.29 8.67
CA LEU A 319 4.78 21.65 8.84
C LEU A 319 3.87 21.23 7.67
N SER A 320 4.41 21.18 6.45
CA SER A 320 3.66 20.68 5.29
C SER A 320 3.26 19.21 5.45
N TYR A 321 4.17 18.36 5.95
CA TYR A 321 3.89 16.94 6.21
C TYR A 321 2.94 16.76 7.40
N LEU A 322 3.07 17.59 8.43
CA LEU A 322 2.12 17.62 9.55
C LEU A 322 0.70 17.93 9.05
N SER A 323 0.56 18.88 8.13
CA SER A 323 -0.73 19.26 7.56
C SER A 323 -1.38 18.13 6.78
N TRP A 324 -0.61 17.38 5.99
CA TRP A 324 -1.10 16.18 5.30
C TRP A 324 -1.57 15.10 6.28
N HIS A 325 -0.89 14.94 7.43
CA HIS A 325 -1.37 14.08 8.50
C HIS A 325 -2.73 14.54 9.04
N ILE A 326 -2.90 15.83 9.30
CA ILE A 326 -4.17 16.40 9.78
C ILE A 326 -5.29 16.23 8.76
N PHE A 327 -5.03 16.48 7.47
CA PHE A 327 -6.01 16.24 6.42
C PHE A 327 -6.43 14.76 6.37
N GLY A 328 -5.45 13.86 6.40
CA GLY A 328 -5.70 12.43 6.37
C GLY A 328 -6.48 11.92 7.58
N LYS A 329 -6.23 12.46 8.76
CA LYS A 329 -6.85 12.00 10.01
C LYS A 329 -8.22 12.63 10.28
N HIS A 330 -8.37 13.93 10.00
CA HIS A 330 -9.56 14.71 10.40
C HIS A 330 -10.45 15.09 9.22
N LEU A 331 -9.90 15.61 8.13
CA LEU A 331 -10.71 16.03 6.97
C LEU A 331 -11.45 14.85 6.32
N LEU A 332 -10.79 13.69 6.24
CA LEU A 332 -11.41 12.46 5.72
C LEU A 332 -12.65 12.05 6.51
N HIS A 333 -12.59 12.17 7.83
CA HIS A 333 -13.72 11.84 8.70
C HIS A 333 -14.90 12.78 8.43
N VAL A 334 -14.64 14.09 8.30
CA VAL A 334 -15.68 15.07 7.94
C VAL A 334 -16.31 14.75 6.58
N MET A 335 -15.49 14.45 5.56
CA MET A 335 -16.01 14.02 4.25
C MET A 335 -16.88 12.77 4.36
N ARG A 336 -16.51 11.83 5.22
CA ARG A 336 -17.28 10.60 5.46
C ARG A 336 -18.61 10.89 6.13
N GLU A 337 -18.64 11.76 7.14
CA GLU A 337 -19.87 12.23 7.79
C GLU A 337 -20.81 12.92 6.80
N ARG A 338 -20.26 13.67 5.84
CA ARG A 338 -21.00 14.28 4.71
C ARG A 338 -21.39 13.27 3.63
N GLN A 339 -21.28 11.97 3.91
CA GLN A 339 -21.67 10.88 3.02
C GLN A 339 -20.90 10.86 1.69
N MET A 340 -19.66 11.38 1.67
CA MET A 340 -18.78 11.19 0.52
C MET A 340 -18.40 9.71 0.43
N THR A 341 -18.42 9.21 -0.80
CA THR A 341 -18.06 7.81 -1.12
C THR A 341 -16.71 7.71 -1.81
N VAL A 342 -16.24 8.81 -2.41
CA VAL A 342 -14.93 8.92 -3.04
C VAL A 342 -14.29 10.22 -2.60
N VAL A 343 -12.99 10.19 -2.33
CA VAL A 343 -12.18 11.39 -2.13
C VAL A 343 -11.34 11.66 -3.38
N ALA A 344 -11.50 12.86 -3.93
CA ALA A 344 -10.72 13.36 -5.05
C ALA A 344 -9.61 14.31 -4.55
N GLN A 345 -8.45 14.25 -5.20
CA GLN A 345 -7.31 15.13 -4.89
C GLN A 345 -6.80 15.84 -6.17
N SER A 346 -6.40 17.10 -6.01
CA SER A 346 -5.82 17.97 -7.06
C SER A 346 -4.29 17.86 -7.17
N SER A 347 -3.72 16.82 -6.56
CA SER A 347 -2.29 16.62 -6.37
C SER A 347 -1.61 16.00 -7.61
N LYS A 348 -0.60 16.68 -8.17
CA LYS A 348 0.20 16.18 -9.30
C LYS A 348 1.22 15.15 -8.81
N ARG A 349 1.74 14.29 -9.71
CA ARG A 349 2.58 13.08 -9.50
C ARG A 349 3.83 13.16 -8.56
N ASN A 350 4.04 14.22 -7.79
CA ASN A 350 5.17 14.35 -6.89
C ASN A 350 5.03 13.47 -5.62
N LYS A 351 6.18 12.93 -5.17
CA LYS A 351 6.32 12.02 -4.01
C LYS A 351 5.66 12.51 -2.71
N LYS A 352 5.47 13.82 -2.53
CA LYS A 352 4.94 14.43 -1.29
C LYS A 352 3.45 14.12 -1.04
N GLU A 353 2.67 13.88 -2.10
CA GLU A 353 1.21 13.82 -2.02
C GLU A 353 0.66 12.40 -2.26
N ALA A 354 1.53 11.45 -2.66
CA ALA A 354 1.23 10.03 -2.68
C ALA A 354 0.85 9.47 -1.29
N GLY A 355 1.13 10.21 -0.21
CA GLY A 355 0.77 9.86 1.16
C GLY A 355 -0.71 10.02 1.50
N PHE A 356 -1.50 10.82 0.76
CA PHE A 356 -2.91 11.00 1.12
C PHE A 356 -3.75 9.74 0.87
N GLU A 357 -3.45 9.01 -0.20
CA GLU A 357 -4.06 7.69 -0.48
C GLU A 357 -3.79 6.70 0.67
N LYS A 358 -2.60 6.75 1.28
CA LYS A 358 -2.24 5.96 2.45
C LYS A 358 -3.13 6.29 3.65
N TYR A 359 -3.40 7.57 3.90
CA TYR A 359 -4.31 7.98 4.98
C TYR A 359 -5.76 7.53 4.72
N VAL A 360 -6.25 7.58 3.48
CA VAL A 360 -7.58 7.05 3.15
C VAL A 360 -7.65 5.55 3.43
N GLN A 361 -6.65 4.78 3.02
CA GLN A 361 -6.60 3.35 3.31
C GLN A 361 -6.53 3.04 4.81
N MET A 362 -5.84 3.89 5.58
CA MET A 362 -5.66 3.71 7.02
C MET A 362 -6.92 4.05 7.82
N TYR A 363 -7.55 5.20 7.55
CA TYR A 363 -8.64 5.73 8.37
C TYR A 363 -10.02 5.46 7.77
N GLU A 364 -10.17 5.49 6.45
CA GLU A 364 -11.46 5.35 5.77
C GLU A 364 -11.38 4.36 4.58
N PRO A 365 -11.01 3.08 4.78
CA PRO A 365 -10.74 2.12 3.71
C PRO A 365 -11.94 1.80 2.79
N LYS A 366 -13.14 2.20 3.18
CA LYS A 366 -14.36 2.04 2.38
C LYS A 366 -14.58 3.17 1.38
N MET A 367 -13.89 4.31 1.54
CA MET A 367 -13.94 5.40 0.58
C MET A 367 -13.04 5.08 -0.62
N GLY A 368 -13.55 5.33 -1.82
CA GLY A 368 -12.71 5.29 -3.02
C GLY A 368 -11.75 6.48 -3.05
N VAL A 369 -10.63 6.34 -3.74
CA VAL A 369 -9.69 7.44 -4.01
C VAL A 369 -9.67 7.71 -5.50
N TYR A 370 -9.81 8.98 -5.87
CA TYR A 370 -9.64 9.46 -7.24
C TYR A 370 -8.50 10.47 -7.29
N ASN A 371 -7.49 10.21 -8.12
CA ASN A 371 -6.40 11.15 -8.37
C ASN A 371 -6.55 11.69 -9.80
N ALA A 372 -6.93 12.97 -9.89
CA ALA A 372 -7.30 13.57 -11.16
C ALA A 372 -6.11 13.66 -12.14
N TRP A 373 -4.89 13.85 -11.62
CA TRP A 373 -3.68 13.94 -12.44
C TRP A 373 -3.04 12.57 -12.76
N ARG A 374 -3.77 11.47 -12.52
CA ARG A 374 -3.53 10.21 -13.23
C ARG A 374 -4.70 9.82 -14.14
N ASP A 375 -5.68 10.72 -14.36
CA ASP A 375 -6.71 10.57 -15.39
C ASP A 375 -6.15 11.01 -16.75
N SER A 376 -6.14 10.12 -17.74
CA SER A 376 -5.55 10.41 -19.04
C SER A 376 -6.27 11.55 -19.76
N ARG A 377 -7.60 11.68 -19.58
CA ARG A 377 -8.38 12.75 -20.23
C ARG A 377 -8.02 14.12 -19.69
N LEU A 378 -7.90 14.24 -18.37
CA LEU A 378 -7.49 15.50 -17.74
C LEU A 378 -6.04 15.85 -18.08
N MET A 379 -5.17 14.85 -18.19
CA MET A 379 -3.77 15.07 -18.59
C MET A 379 -3.63 15.49 -20.07
N GLU A 380 -4.52 15.01 -20.94
CA GLU A 380 -4.62 15.43 -22.34
C GLU A 380 -5.17 16.86 -22.46
N ASP A 381 -6.20 17.20 -21.68
CA ASP A 381 -6.83 18.53 -21.69
C ASP A 381 -5.94 19.62 -21.05
N PHE A 382 -5.08 19.25 -20.08
CA PHE A 382 -4.27 20.19 -19.30
C PHE A 382 -2.80 19.77 -19.25
N THR A 383 -2.09 19.96 -20.36
CA THR A 383 -0.66 19.61 -20.45
C THR A 383 0.24 20.63 -19.73
N SER A 384 -0.17 21.90 -19.70
CA SER A 384 0.60 23.00 -19.15
C SER A 384 -0.21 23.86 -18.17
N GLU A 385 0.48 24.65 -17.35
CA GLU A 385 -0.17 25.65 -16.48
C GLU A 385 -0.85 26.75 -17.32
N ALA A 386 -0.39 27.00 -18.55
CA ALA A 386 -1.04 27.93 -19.48
C ALA A 386 -2.42 27.41 -19.94
N ASP A 387 -2.57 26.10 -20.16
CA ASP A 387 -3.85 25.47 -20.52
C ASP A 387 -4.86 25.65 -19.39
N GLN A 388 -4.42 25.45 -18.14
CA GLN A 388 -5.23 25.67 -16.95
C GLN A 388 -5.69 27.14 -16.83
N ILE A 389 -4.77 28.09 -17.03
CA ILE A 389 -5.10 29.53 -16.97
C ILE A 389 -6.09 29.90 -18.08
N THR A 390 -5.91 29.35 -19.28
CA THR A 390 -6.79 29.59 -20.42
C THR A 390 -8.19 29.05 -20.13
N PHE A 391 -8.29 27.81 -19.67
CA PHE A 391 -9.55 27.17 -19.28
C PHE A 391 -10.32 27.95 -18.21
N LEU A 392 -9.62 28.46 -17.18
CA LEU A 392 -10.23 29.29 -16.15
C LEU A 392 -10.72 30.63 -16.72
N ARG A 393 -9.90 31.28 -17.57
CA ARG A 393 -10.22 32.57 -18.17
C ARG A 393 -11.44 32.50 -19.10
N GLU A 394 -11.55 31.44 -19.90
CA GLU A 394 -12.72 31.19 -20.77
C GLU A 394 -14.03 31.10 -19.99
N ARG A 395 -13.96 30.70 -18.71
CA ARG A 395 -15.10 30.59 -17.79
C ARG A 395 -15.28 31.81 -16.89
N GLY A 396 -14.52 32.88 -17.13
CA GLY A 396 -14.55 34.09 -16.31
C GLY A 396 -13.96 33.92 -14.91
N ILE A 397 -13.26 32.81 -14.64
CA ILE A 397 -12.66 32.54 -13.33
C ILE A 397 -11.24 33.12 -13.28
N LYS A 398 -10.97 33.92 -12.25
CA LYS A 398 -9.64 34.50 -12.05
C LYS A 398 -8.63 33.42 -11.66
N ALA A 399 -7.65 33.21 -12.54
CA ALA A 399 -6.50 32.35 -12.26
C ALA A 399 -5.67 32.91 -11.10
N THR A 400 -5.19 32.01 -10.25
CA THR A 400 -4.25 32.31 -9.18
C THR A 400 -2.84 32.39 -9.76
N VAL A 401 -2.16 33.52 -9.53
CA VAL A 401 -0.74 33.67 -9.87
C VAL A 401 0.08 33.17 -8.69
N LYS A 402 0.92 32.15 -8.88
CA LYS A 402 1.86 31.70 -7.85
C LYS A 402 2.81 32.84 -7.50
N SER A 403 2.72 33.38 -6.29
CA SER A 403 3.64 34.42 -5.81
C SER A 403 4.43 33.92 -4.61
N GLY A 404 5.74 34.16 -4.62
CA GLY A 404 6.60 34.10 -3.44
C GLY A 404 7.02 32.71 -2.95
N GLY A 405 6.78 31.61 -3.69
CA GLY A 405 7.28 30.29 -3.29
C GLY A 405 6.67 29.71 -2.01
N LEU A 406 5.56 30.26 -1.51
CA LEU A 406 4.86 29.72 -0.33
C LEU A 406 4.32 28.32 -0.63
N VAL A 407 4.74 27.34 0.17
CA VAL A 407 4.35 25.93 0.04
C VAL A 407 3.46 25.47 1.18
N HIS A 408 3.54 26.11 2.34
CA HIS A 408 2.70 25.78 3.49
C HIS A 408 2.39 27.03 4.32
N SER A 409 1.16 27.14 4.82
CA SER A 409 0.74 28.16 5.77
C SER A 409 -0.27 27.58 6.75
N SER A 410 -0.09 27.86 8.03
CA SER A 410 -0.94 27.41 9.14
C SER A 410 -0.72 28.27 10.37
N VAL A 411 -1.48 28.02 11.44
CA VAL A 411 -1.22 28.61 12.76
C VAL A 411 0.14 28.21 13.35
N CYS A 412 0.77 27.14 12.86
CA CYS A 412 2.08 26.71 13.33
C CYS A 412 3.24 27.49 12.68
N GLY A 413 2.99 28.10 11.53
CA GLY A 413 4.04 28.72 10.73
C GLY A 413 3.84 28.64 9.22
N ASN A 414 4.75 29.29 8.50
CA ASN A 414 4.84 29.33 7.04
C ASN A 414 6.13 28.65 6.53
N THR A 415 6.06 28.05 5.35
CA THR A 415 7.22 27.45 4.67
C THR A 415 7.26 27.89 3.22
N TYR A 416 8.43 28.34 2.78
CA TYR A 416 8.68 28.81 1.43
C TYR A 416 9.82 28.01 0.79
N TYR A 417 9.67 27.72 -0.49
CA TYR A 417 10.70 27.14 -1.34
C TYR A 417 10.79 27.94 -2.64
N THR A 418 12.01 28.31 -3.01
CA THR A 418 12.35 29.07 -4.22
C THR A 418 13.61 28.49 -4.83
N ASP A 419 13.79 28.65 -6.14
CA ASP A 419 15.00 28.17 -6.82
C ASP A 419 16.25 28.99 -6.46
N ASP A 420 16.05 30.20 -5.95
CA ASP A 420 17.10 31.13 -5.57
C ASP A 420 16.68 31.89 -4.30
N VAL A 421 17.55 31.90 -3.29
CA VAL A 421 17.37 32.62 -2.02
C VAL A 421 16.99 34.09 -2.25
N ARG A 422 17.48 34.73 -3.31
CA ARG A 422 17.17 36.12 -3.65
C ARG A 422 15.71 36.36 -4.01
N ASN A 423 14.99 35.29 -4.37
CA ASN A 423 13.57 35.33 -4.71
C ASN A 423 12.68 35.05 -3.49
N LEU A 424 13.25 34.77 -2.31
CA LEU A 424 12.47 34.58 -1.09
C LEU A 424 11.70 35.87 -0.76
N PRO A 425 10.41 35.76 -0.44
CA PRO A 425 9.61 36.93 -0.06
C PRO A 425 10.04 37.47 1.30
N ALA A 426 9.55 38.68 1.62
CA ALA A 426 9.64 39.19 2.97
C ALA A 426 8.85 38.27 3.92
N PRO A 427 9.35 38.04 5.16
CA PRO A 427 8.64 37.24 6.13
C PRO A 427 7.34 37.92 6.54
N THR A 428 6.36 37.11 6.93
CA THR A 428 4.97 37.57 7.18
C THR A 428 4.54 37.35 8.63
N LEU A 429 5.04 36.31 9.28
CA LEU A 429 4.83 36.03 10.70
C LEU A 429 5.93 36.61 11.58
N VAL A 430 7.14 36.76 11.03
CA VAL A 430 8.31 37.24 11.77
C VAL A 430 8.74 38.61 11.26
N LYS A 431 8.80 39.59 12.17
CA LYS A 431 9.24 40.94 11.87
C LYS A 431 10.75 40.95 11.58
N PRO A 432 11.23 41.64 10.54
CA PRO A 432 12.67 41.81 10.33
C PRO A 432 13.34 42.46 11.55
N LEU A 433 14.56 42.06 11.90
CA LEU A 433 15.28 42.56 13.08
C LEU A 433 15.34 44.09 13.14
N ARG A 434 15.65 44.74 12.01
CA ARG A 434 15.67 46.20 11.88
C ARG A 434 14.35 46.89 12.24
N ASP A 435 13.23 46.17 12.18
CA ASP A 435 11.92 46.70 12.48
C ASP A 435 11.46 46.26 13.89
N CYS A 436 12.18 45.37 14.58
CA CYS A 436 11.89 44.92 15.94
C CYS A 436 12.13 46.03 16.97
N SER A 437 11.51 45.91 18.16
CA SER A 437 11.74 46.88 19.23
C SER A 437 13.13 46.73 19.83
N ASP A 438 13.78 47.85 20.13
CA ASP A 438 15.04 47.88 20.89
C ASP A 438 14.83 47.60 22.39
N LYS A 439 13.59 47.50 22.86
CA LYS A 439 13.29 47.15 24.26
C LYS A 439 13.11 45.63 24.38
N PRO A 440 13.72 44.98 25.39
CA PRO A 440 13.47 43.58 25.66
C PRO A 440 12.02 43.36 26.09
N GLU A 441 11.45 42.24 25.65
CA GLU A 441 10.12 41.81 26.06
C GLU A 441 10.22 40.57 26.95
N PHE A 442 9.52 40.59 28.09
CA PHE A 442 9.53 39.49 29.05
C PHE A 442 8.32 38.59 28.86
N VAL A 443 8.56 37.28 28.87
CA VAL A 443 7.55 36.24 28.70
C VAL A 443 7.65 35.23 29.84
N SER A 444 6.51 34.87 30.40
CA SER A 444 6.35 33.76 31.33
C SER A 444 5.54 32.64 30.68
N LEU A 445 6.10 31.44 30.63
CA LEU A 445 5.47 30.23 30.10
C LEU A 445 5.30 29.21 31.22
N THR A 446 4.08 28.75 31.48
CA THR A 446 3.81 27.66 32.43
C THR A 446 3.56 26.36 31.71
N PHE A 447 4.31 25.33 32.05
CA PHE A 447 4.18 23.98 31.53
C PHE A 447 3.64 23.02 32.58
N ARG A 448 2.76 22.11 32.16
CA ARG A 448 2.33 20.93 32.91
C ARG A 448 2.46 19.71 32.03
N ALA A 449 3.22 18.70 32.47
CA ALA A 449 3.53 17.49 31.68
C ALA A 449 4.02 17.83 30.26
N ALA A 450 5.02 18.72 30.17
CA ALA A 450 5.60 19.29 28.95
C ALA A 450 4.66 20.05 28.01
N ARG A 451 3.42 20.31 28.44
CA ARG A 451 2.43 21.07 27.69
C ARG A 451 2.31 22.47 28.25
N CYS A 452 2.49 23.49 27.42
CA CYS A 452 2.24 24.88 27.81
C CYS A 452 0.73 25.08 28.08
N VAL A 453 0.40 25.56 29.28
CA VAL A 453 -0.99 25.75 29.74
C VAL A 453 -1.29 27.21 30.09
N ASN A 454 -0.28 28.06 30.26
CA ASN A 454 -0.45 29.48 30.56
C ASN A 454 0.70 30.30 29.95
N ILE A 455 0.36 31.47 29.38
CA ILE A 455 1.30 32.45 28.84
C ILE A 455 0.98 33.81 29.47
N ASN A 456 1.96 34.44 30.13
CA ASN A 456 1.81 35.76 30.75
C ASN A 456 0.57 35.90 31.66
N GLY A 457 0.26 34.86 32.43
CA GLY A 457 -0.88 34.84 33.36
C GLY A 457 -2.22 34.48 32.72
N THR A 458 -2.28 34.25 31.40
CA THR A 458 -3.51 33.82 30.70
C THR A 458 -3.48 32.32 30.45
N ASP A 459 -4.52 31.60 30.88
CA ASP A 459 -4.67 30.18 30.58
C ASP A 459 -4.98 29.97 29.10
N VAL A 460 -4.31 29.00 28.48
CA VAL A 460 -4.32 28.82 27.02
C VAL A 460 -4.66 27.39 26.61
N THR A 461 -5.46 27.27 25.55
CA THR A 461 -5.53 26.05 24.74
C THR A 461 -4.33 26.00 23.80
N PRO A 462 -3.99 24.86 23.18
CA PRO A 462 -2.87 24.79 22.22
C PRO A 462 -2.97 25.79 21.08
N LEU A 463 -4.18 25.99 20.56
CA LEU A 463 -4.43 26.96 19.50
C LEU A 463 -4.13 28.38 19.97
N LEU A 464 -4.69 28.77 21.12
CA LEU A 464 -4.46 30.10 21.69
C LEU A 464 -2.99 30.31 22.07
N ALA A 465 -2.34 29.28 22.61
CA ALA A 465 -0.93 29.31 22.96
C ALA A 465 -0.05 29.57 21.74
N LEU A 466 -0.29 28.88 20.61
CA LEU A 466 0.43 29.12 19.37
C LEU A 466 0.18 30.51 18.82
N GLN A 467 -1.07 31.01 18.86
CA GLN A 467 -1.41 32.35 18.39
C GLN A 467 -0.69 33.43 19.22
N MET A 468 -0.80 33.38 20.54
CA MET A 468 -0.11 34.31 21.45
C MET A 468 1.40 34.21 21.29
N ALA A 469 1.95 33.00 21.23
CA ALA A 469 3.39 32.80 21.05
C ALA A 469 3.88 33.30 19.69
N ASN A 470 3.10 33.13 18.61
CA ASN A 470 3.41 33.69 17.30
C ASN A 470 3.46 35.21 17.32
N GLU A 471 2.51 35.87 17.99
CA GLU A 471 2.48 37.33 18.10
C GLU A 471 3.70 37.86 18.87
N ILE A 472 3.99 37.27 20.03
CA ILE A 472 5.09 37.69 20.89
C ILE A 472 6.46 37.40 20.25
N ALA A 473 6.68 36.18 19.76
CA ALA A 473 7.96 35.82 19.13
C ALA A 473 8.13 36.50 17.76
N GLY A 474 7.04 36.59 16.98
CA GLY A 474 7.06 37.20 15.65
C GLY A 474 7.44 38.68 15.69
N ARG A 475 6.89 39.47 16.63
CA ARG A 475 7.23 40.90 16.75
C ARG A 475 8.65 41.16 17.25
N ASN A 476 9.27 40.17 17.90
CA ASN A 476 10.65 40.20 18.38
C ASN A 476 11.63 39.52 17.41
N GLY A 477 11.20 39.15 16.20
CA GLY A 477 12.10 38.62 15.17
C GLY A 477 12.53 37.16 15.36
N VAL A 478 11.85 36.41 16.24
CA VAL A 478 12.21 35.04 16.64
C VAL A 478 11.60 34.01 15.69
N GLY A 479 12.29 32.88 15.50
CA GLY A 479 11.73 31.69 14.84
C GLY A 479 11.68 31.74 13.32
N ILE A 480 12.60 32.50 12.70
CA ILE A 480 12.86 32.49 11.26
C ILE A 480 14.18 31.76 10.93
N SER A 481 14.18 31.01 9.84
CA SER A 481 15.38 30.36 9.29
C SER A 481 15.38 30.46 7.77
N ARG A 482 16.57 30.63 7.18
CA ARG A 482 16.78 30.66 5.73
C ARG A 482 17.94 29.73 5.36
N THR A 483 17.73 28.87 4.39
CA THR A 483 18.76 27.97 3.88
C THR A 483 19.41 28.52 2.63
N ARG A 484 20.62 28.04 2.30
CA ARG A 484 21.32 28.40 1.05
C ARG A 484 20.62 27.89 -0.20
N ASP A 485 19.81 26.83 -0.04
CA ASP A 485 19.10 26.16 -1.13
C ASP A 485 17.72 26.81 -1.43
N GLY A 486 17.50 28.05 -0.99
CA GLY A 486 16.29 28.80 -1.32
C GLY A 486 15.05 28.44 -0.49
N ALA A 487 15.21 27.91 0.73
CA ALA A 487 14.10 27.67 1.65
C ALA A 487 14.03 28.73 2.77
N MET A 488 12.81 29.08 3.19
CA MET A 488 12.55 29.90 4.37
C MET A 488 11.48 29.24 5.25
N TYR A 489 11.76 29.16 6.54
CA TYR A 489 10.87 28.61 7.55
C TYR A 489 10.54 29.69 8.58
N GLU A 490 9.26 29.97 8.78
CA GLU A 490 8.76 30.90 9.79
C GLU A 490 7.88 30.12 10.76
N ALA A 491 8.32 29.93 11.99
CA ALA A 491 7.56 29.25 13.05
C ALA A 491 7.82 29.89 14.42
N PRO A 492 7.47 31.19 14.60
CA PRO A 492 7.80 31.96 15.81
C PRO A 492 7.26 31.32 17.10
N GLY A 493 5.97 30.95 17.12
CA GLY A 493 5.34 30.36 18.29
C GLY A 493 5.89 28.98 18.63
N MET A 494 6.12 28.15 17.62
CA MET A 494 6.77 26.84 17.79
C MET A 494 8.17 27.00 18.42
N ALA A 495 8.96 27.94 17.92
CA ALA A 495 10.31 28.20 18.41
C ALA A 495 10.32 28.68 19.87
N LEU A 496 9.44 29.62 20.23
CA LEU A 496 9.32 30.13 21.59
C LEU A 496 8.92 29.03 22.58
N LEU A 497 7.85 28.29 22.28
CA LEU A 497 7.34 27.23 23.14
C LEU A 497 8.35 26.08 23.28
N ALA A 498 9.00 25.68 22.19
CA ALA A 498 10.00 24.62 22.22
C ALA A 498 11.25 25.01 23.00
N THR A 499 11.73 26.24 22.84
CA THR A 499 12.91 26.74 23.57
C THR A 499 12.61 26.84 25.07
N GLY A 500 11.45 27.38 25.44
CA GLY A 500 11.00 27.41 26.84
C GLY A 500 10.92 26.02 27.45
N LEU A 501 10.28 25.08 26.76
CA LEU A 501 10.18 23.69 27.21
C LEU A 501 11.56 23.03 27.37
N LYS A 502 12.49 23.31 26.45
CA LYS A 502 13.84 22.74 26.50
C LYS A 502 14.59 23.14 27.77
N PHE A 503 14.52 24.41 28.19
CA PHE A 503 15.14 24.84 29.46
C PHE A 503 14.58 24.09 30.66
N LEU A 504 13.28 23.79 30.65
CA LEU A 504 12.66 23.00 31.71
C LEU A 504 13.09 21.52 31.65
N MET A 505 13.17 20.93 30.45
CA MET A 505 13.68 19.56 30.25
C MET A 505 15.13 19.40 30.72
N ASP A 506 16.01 20.39 30.47
CA ASP A 506 17.41 20.35 30.85
C ASP A 506 17.62 20.24 32.38
N VAL A 507 16.64 20.68 33.17
CA VAL A 507 16.66 20.57 34.64
C VAL A 507 15.91 19.33 35.16
N CYS A 508 15.03 18.74 34.35
CA CYS A 508 14.23 17.57 34.73
C CYS A 508 14.85 16.22 34.30
N PHE A 509 15.60 16.19 33.18
CA PHE A 509 16.12 14.95 32.59
C PHE A 509 17.52 14.58 33.06
N ASP A 510 17.66 13.38 33.63
CA ASP A 510 18.98 12.80 33.83
C ASP A 510 19.62 12.41 32.48
N ARG A 511 20.90 12.02 32.53
CA ARG A 511 21.65 11.70 31.31
C ARG A 511 21.04 10.51 30.53
N PRO A 512 20.70 9.36 31.14
CA PRO A 512 20.06 8.25 30.42
C PRO A 512 18.71 8.61 29.80
N MET A 513 17.87 9.36 30.52
CA MET A 513 16.59 9.85 30.04
C MET A 513 16.78 10.79 28.85
N GLY A 514 17.75 11.69 28.92
CA GLY A 514 18.13 12.58 27.82
C GLY A 514 18.62 11.82 26.57
N ASP A 515 19.39 10.74 26.74
CA ASP A 515 19.86 9.90 25.63
C ASP A 515 18.71 9.17 24.93
N LEU A 516 17.78 8.59 25.70
CA LEU A 516 16.58 7.95 25.16
C LEU A 516 15.65 8.95 24.49
N PHE A 517 15.41 10.11 25.12
CA PHE A 517 14.61 11.19 24.54
C PHE A 517 15.14 11.62 23.18
N ARG A 518 16.47 11.84 23.04
CA ARG A 518 17.09 12.19 21.76
C ARG A 518 16.89 11.12 20.69
N THR A 519 16.91 9.84 21.08
CA THR A 519 16.70 8.72 20.17
C THR A 519 15.28 8.72 19.63
N TYR A 520 14.28 8.84 20.50
CA TYR A 520 12.87 8.89 20.10
C TYR A 520 12.54 10.17 19.31
N SER A 521 13.07 11.32 19.74
CA SER A 521 12.89 12.60 19.07
C SER A 521 13.36 12.55 17.62
N ARG A 522 14.56 12.01 17.38
CA ARG A 522 15.11 11.81 16.03
C ARG A 522 14.23 10.88 15.20
N HIS A 523 13.76 9.78 15.79
CA HIS A 523 12.85 8.84 15.12
C HIS A 523 11.56 9.52 14.66
N VAL A 524 10.93 10.31 15.53
CA VAL A 524 9.72 11.09 15.20
C VAL A 524 9.99 12.06 14.05
N SER A 525 11.07 12.83 14.13
CA SER A 525 11.44 13.81 13.09
C SER A 525 11.66 13.16 11.72
N GLN A 526 12.43 12.06 11.65
CA GLN A 526 12.72 11.35 10.41
C GLN A 526 11.46 10.74 9.76
N HIS A 527 10.59 10.15 10.57
CA HIS A 527 9.38 9.48 10.06
C HIS A 527 8.23 10.44 9.75
N LEU A 528 8.22 11.66 10.31
CA LEU A 528 7.30 12.72 9.88
C LEU A 528 7.48 13.05 8.40
N VAL A 529 8.72 13.24 7.95
CA VAL A 529 9.06 13.58 6.54
C VAL A 529 8.68 12.45 5.57
N ASN A 530 8.65 11.20 6.05
CA ASN A 530 8.26 10.04 5.25
C ASN A 530 6.74 9.82 5.17
N ASN A 531 5.90 10.72 5.71
CA ASN A 531 4.45 10.53 5.88
C ASN A 531 4.12 9.28 6.73
N GLU A 532 4.93 9.04 7.76
CA GLU A 532 4.80 7.91 8.68
C GLU A 532 4.46 8.37 10.11
N PHE A 533 3.99 9.61 10.27
CA PHE A 533 3.62 10.12 11.59
C PHE A 533 2.51 9.28 12.25
N SER A 534 1.51 8.83 11.49
CA SER A 534 0.45 7.95 11.99
C SER A 534 0.90 6.50 12.27
N GLU A 535 2.07 6.09 11.80
CA GLU A 535 2.50 4.69 11.92
C GLU A 535 2.74 4.29 13.36
N LYS A 536 2.48 3.01 13.66
CA LYS A 536 2.59 2.49 15.03
C LYS A 536 3.96 2.72 15.65
N HIS A 537 5.03 2.58 14.86
CA HIS A 537 6.41 2.80 15.33
C HIS A 537 6.70 4.27 15.66
N THR A 538 6.09 5.22 14.94
CA THR A 538 6.24 6.65 15.21
C THR A 538 5.40 7.06 16.40
N GLN A 539 4.14 6.63 16.44
CA GLN A 539 3.24 6.89 17.57
C GLN A 539 3.75 6.27 18.87
N SER A 540 4.37 5.08 18.83
CA SER A 540 5.00 4.51 20.03
C SER A 540 6.16 5.36 20.55
N ALA A 541 6.91 6.03 19.67
CA ALA A 541 7.99 6.93 20.08
C ALA A 541 7.43 8.23 20.69
N VAL A 542 6.35 8.78 20.12
CA VAL A 542 5.63 9.94 20.70
C VAL A 542 5.11 9.59 22.10
N GLU A 543 4.50 8.43 22.30
CA GLU A 543 3.99 8.00 23.60
C GLU A 543 5.12 7.70 24.60
N ALA A 544 6.25 7.14 24.15
CA ALA A 544 7.43 7.00 24.99
C ALA A 544 7.94 8.37 25.46
N ILE A 545 8.02 9.37 24.57
CA ILE A 545 8.37 10.74 24.94
C ILE A 545 7.35 11.32 25.92
N ARG A 546 6.04 11.13 25.68
CA ARG A 546 4.97 11.59 26.58
C ARG A 546 5.15 11.03 27.99
N TYR A 547 5.51 9.76 28.10
CA TYR A 547 5.83 9.13 29.38
C TYR A 547 7.04 9.78 30.05
N LEU A 548 8.15 9.97 29.32
CA LEU A 548 9.34 10.68 29.83
C LEU A 548 8.99 12.10 30.28
N CYS A 549 8.15 12.80 29.54
CA CYS A 549 7.78 14.18 29.80
C CYS A 549 6.68 14.38 30.86
N SER A 550 6.11 13.31 31.41
CA SER A 550 4.92 13.37 32.28
C SER A 550 5.10 14.22 33.54
N GLU A 551 6.32 14.28 34.08
CA GLU A 551 6.65 15.08 35.26
C GLU A 551 7.24 16.46 34.95
N VAL A 552 7.51 16.76 33.67
CA VAL A 552 8.15 18.02 33.25
C VAL A 552 7.15 19.17 33.39
N SER A 553 7.13 19.81 34.56
CA SER A 553 6.20 20.89 34.89
C SER A 553 6.92 22.02 35.61
N GLY A 554 6.53 23.26 35.33
CA GLY A 554 7.14 24.44 35.92
C GLY A 554 6.89 25.71 35.12
N VAL A 555 7.41 26.83 35.61
CA VAL A 555 7.29 28.15 34.99
C VAL A 555 8.66 28.57 34.48
N VAL A 556 8.72 28.96 33.21
CA VAL A 556 9.92 29.45 32.52
C VAL A 556 9.74 30.94 32.23
N GLU A 557 10.64 31.76 32.75
CA GLU A 557 10.70 33.18 32.40
C GLU A 557 11.83 33.43 31.41
N LEU A 558 11.49 34.14 30.33
CA LEU A 558 12.32 34.39 29.17
C LEU A 558 12.34 35.88 28.84
N GLU A 559 13.45 36.34 28.31
CA GLU A 559 13.58 37.62 27.64
C GLU A 559 13.68 37.40 26.14
N LEU A 560 12.87 38.09 25.35
CA LEU A 560 12.94 38.10 23.91
C LEU A 560 13.49 39.44 23.46
N HIS A 561 14.57 39.41 22.67
CA HIS A 561 15.19 40.63 22.18
C HIS A 561 15.88 40.38 20.84
N GLN A 562 15.50 41.15 19.81
CA GLN A 562 16.19 41.20 18.52
C GLN A 562 16.52 39.81 17.90
N GLY A 563 15.55 38.90 17.94
CA GLY A 563 15.65 37.54 17.37
C GLY A 563 16.15 36.48 18.34
N ASP A 564 16.61 36.87 19.52
CA ASP A 564 17.09 35.95 20.56
C ASP A 564 16.01 35.63 21.60
N ILE A 565 16.10 34.42 22.15
CA ILE A 565 15.36 33.97 23.34
C ILE A 565 16.40 33.73 24.42
N ILE A 566 16.38 34.56 25.46
CA ILE A 566 17.32 34.56 26.57
C ILE A 566 16.62 33.95 27.79
N TYR A 567 17.28 32.98 28.42
CA TYR A 567 16.81 32.38 29.67
C TYR A 567 17.01 33.33 30.85
N LEU A 568 15.98 33.51 31.68
CA LEU A 568 16.08 34.29 32.91
C LEU A 568 16.06 33.40 34.15
N LYS A 569 14.95 32.68 34.37
CA LYS A 569 14.80 31.77 35.52
C LYS A 569 13.75 30.70 35.28
N LEU A 570 13.88 29.61 36.03
CA LEU A 570 12.82 28.65 36.28
C LEU A 570 12.23 28.86 37.67
N SER A 571 10.93 28.64 37.81
CA SER A 571 10.25 28.61 39.10
C SER A 571 9.18 27.53 39.13
N GLN A 572 8.79 27.08 40.33
CA GLN A 572 7.75 26.07 40.52
C GLN A 572 8.00 24.76 39.75
N VAL A 573 9.26 24.38 39.56
CA VAL A 573 9.64 23.15 38.85
C VAL A 573 9.27 21.95 39.71
N VAL A 574 8.55 21.00 39.12
CA VAL A 574 8.20 19.73 39.77
C VAL A 574 9.36 18.75 39.59
N ASN A 575 9.83 18.15 40.69
CA ASN A 575 10.87 17.12 40.71
C ASN A 575 12.16 17.46 39.93
N PRO A 576 12.82 18.62 40.15
CA PRO A 576 14.09 18.92 39.47
C PRO A 576 15.18 17.92 39.87
N LEU A 577 16.12 17.65 38.96
CA LEU A 577 17.21 16.69 39.19
C LEU A 577 18.07 17.05 40.39
N VAL A 578 18.26 18.36 40.64
CA VAL A 578 19.06 18.85 41.77
C VAL A 578 18.49 18.35 43.09
N THR A 579 17.16 18.28 43.23
CA THR A 579 16.51 17.66 44.40
C THR A 579 16.51 16.13 44.41
N ARG A 580 16.71 15.47 43.25
CA ARG A 580 16.92 14.00 43.19
C ARG A 580 18.33 13.60 43.63
N ASN A 581 19.29 14.52 43.57
CA ASN A 581 20.71 14.33 43.90
C ASN A 581 21.08 14.81 45.33
N ASN A 582 20.18 14.69 46.32
CA ASN A 582 20.47 14.90 47.75
C ASN A 582 21.44 13.83 48.35
N GLY A 583 22.44 13.39 47.59
CA GLY A 583 23.48 12.43 47.99
C GLY A 583 24.90 13.00 47.97
N LEU A 584 25.09 14.28 47.67
CA LEU A 584 26.38 14.96 47.80
C LEU A 584 26.23 16.12 48.79
N VAL A 585 26.36 15.75 50.07
CA VAL A 585 26.58 16.64 51.20
C VAL A 585 27.81 17.50 50.88
N SER A 586 27.72 18.84 51.03
CA SER A 586 28.89 19.71 50.89
C SER A 586 29.87 19.47 52.06
N GLU A 587 31.16 19.78 51.87
CA GLU A 587 32.14 19.70 52.98
C GLU A 587 31.69 20.51 54.21
N ASP A 588 30.97 21.61 53.99
CA ASP A 588 30.43 22.44 55.07
C ASP A 588 29.31 21.74 55.89
N GLU A 589 28.49 20.88 55.25
CA GLU A 589 27.48 20.08 55.94
C GLU A 589 28.09 18.84 56.65
N LEU A 590 29.27 18.38 56.23
CA LEU A 590 30.02 17.32 56.90
C LEU A 590 30.64 17.77 58.23
N GLU A 591 30.99 19.06 58.36
CA GLU A 591 31.56 19.62 59.60
C GLU A 591 30.52 19.76 60.72
N GLU A 592 29.23 19.98 60.41
CA GLU A 592 28.17 20.03 61.43
C GLU A 592 27.74 18.63 61.94
N VAL A 593 27.94 17.57 61.13
CA VAL A 593 27.53 16.20 61.48
C VAL A 593 28.57 15.49 62.36
N PHE A 594 29.85 15.88 62.30
CA PHE A 594 30.92 15.30 63.11
C PHE A 594 31.34 16.23 64.26
N GLN A 595 30.43 16.51 65.20
CA GLN A 595 30.90 16.79 66.56
C GLN A 595 31.35 15.47 67.20
N PRO A 596 32.56 15.38 67.79
CA PRO A 596 33.00 14.17 68.46
C PRO A 596 32.13 13.94 69.71
N GLY A 597 31.13 13.09 69.55
CA GLY A 597 30.30 12.59 70.65
C GLY A 597 31.18 11.92 71.69
N ASN A 598 30.93 12.25 72.95
CA ASN A 598 31.60 11.83 74.18
C ASN A 598 31.40 10.34 74.53
N GLY A 599 31.68 9.44 73.59
CA GLY A 599 32.02 8.04 73.89
C GLY A 599 30.99 7.18 74.62
N SER A 600 29.70 7.53 74.63
CA SER A 600 28.66 6.64 75.16
C SER A 600 27.87 5.98 74.03
N PHE A 601 28.07 4.67 73.87
CA PHE A 601 27.25 3.79 73.04
C PHE A 601 25.89 3.52 73.73
N SER A 602 24.86 4.25 73.32
CA SER A 602 23.43 3.96 73.54
C SER A 602 22.67 4.98 72.68
N ASP A 603 21.82 4.68 71.70
CA ASP A 603 21.04 3.50 71.39
C ASP A 603 20.76 3.50 69.89
N PHE A 604 20.74 2.31 69.28
CA PHE A 604 20.09 2.10 67.98
C PHE A 604 18.64 1.69 68.24
N GLN A 605 17.65 2.47 67.78
CA GLN A 605 16.31 1.96 67.43
C GLN A 605 15.67 2.78 66.29
N TRP A 606 15.41 2.04 65.20
CA TRP A 606 14.56 2.25 64.01
C TRP A 606 14.74 3.49 63.14
#